data_AF-A0A0F3GZ75-F1
#
_entry.id   AF-A0A0F3GZ75-F1
#
_cell.length_a   1.000
_cell.length_b   1.000
_cell.length_c   1.000
_cell.angle_alpha   90.00
_cell.angle_beta   90.00
_cell.angle_gamma   90.00
#
_symmetry.space_group_name_H-M   'P 1'
#
loop_
_entity.id
_entity.type
_entity.pdbx_description
1 polymer ?
#
loop_
_entity_poly.entity_id
_entity_poly.type
_entity_poly.pdbx_seq_one_letter_code
_entity_poly.pdbx_strand_id
1 'polypeptide(L)'
;MPMSRYSDSDHYIDEKTGVLKNRLGITTQAELEKAEASFASTRLYELFQTPLEGNFDFDHLKAIHRYIFKDLYEWAGQIRTVDIAKGGNSFAHHIHIETAAKFIFNKLADERFLIGMSKSDFYSTFRLG
;
A
#
# COMPACT_ATOMS: atom_id res chain seq x y z
N MET A 1 12.21 8.52 -24.94
CA MET A 1 12.04 9.33 -23.71
C MET A 1 11.66 8.38 -22.59
N PRO A 2 12.44 8.23 -21.51
CA PRO A 2 11.97 7.45 -20.38
C PRO A 2 10.81 8.22 -19.76
N MET A 3 9.62 7.64 -19.76
CA MET A 3 8.48 8.23 -19.06
C MET A 3 8.80 8.20 -17.57
N SER A 4 8.95 9.38 -16.97
CA SER A 4 8.92 9.52 -15.52
C SER A 4 7.69 8.77 -15.00
N ARG A 5 7.89 7.87 -14.04
CA ARG A 5 6.78 7.14 -13.38
C ARG A 5 5.89 8.06 -12.55
N TYR A 6 6.26 9.32 -12.41
CA TYR A 6 5.72 10.23 -11.42
C TYR A 6 5.49 11.64 -12.02
N SER A 7 4.45 12.32 -11.54
CA SER A 7 4.12 13.68 -11.98
C SER A 7 5.17 14.69 -11.49
N ASP A 8 5.35 15.80 -12.21
CA ASP A 8 6.32 16.89 -11.94
C ASP A 8 6.17 17.60 -10.56
N SER A 9 5.24 17.16 -9.69
CA SER A 9 5.03 17.72 -8.34
C SER A 9 4.89 16.67 -7.24
N ASP A 10 5.44 15.47 -7.45
CA ASP A 10 5.38 14.42 -6.45
C ASP A 10 6.36 14.68 -5.28
N HIS A 11 5.86 15.22 -4.17
CA HIS A 11 6.66 15.52 -2.99
C HIS A 11 7.22 14.28 -2.29
N TYR A 12 6.85 13.06 -2.70
CA TYR A 12 7.46 11.82 -2.22
C TYR A 12 8.81 11.54 -2.88
N ILE A 13 9.18 12.26 -3.95
CA ILE A 13 10.41 12.06 -4.71
C ILE A 13 11.44 13.11 -4.33
N ASP A 14 12.68 12.65 -4.20
CA ASP A 14 13.82 13.56 -4.14
C ASP A 14 14.15 14.05 -5.55
N GLU A 15 13.99 15.35 -5.79
CA GLU A 15 14.19 15.97 -7.11
C GLU A 15 15.60 15.80 -7.68
N LYS A 16 16.61 15.62 -6.82
CA LYS A 16 18.01 15.47 -7.26
C LYS A 16 18.28 14.06 -7.75
N THR A 17 17.66 13.07 -7.12
CA THR A 17 17.96 11.65 -7.37
C THR A 17 16.90 10.97 -8.23
N GLY A 18 15.67 11.49 -8.26
CA GLY A 18 14.52 10.86 -8.89
C GLY A 18 14.00 9.62 -8.15
N VAL A 19 14.50 9.38 -6.93
CA VAL A 19 14.15 8.24 -6.06
C VAL A 19 13.22 8.70 -4.94
N LEU A 20 12.41 7.79 -4.40
CA LEU A 20 11.54 8.11 -3.26
C LEU A 20 12.37 8.53 -2.04
N LYS A 21 11.94 9.61 -1.38
CA LYS A 21 12.47 10.06 -0.10
C LYS A 21 12.35 8.93 0.92
N ASN A 22 13.47 8.55 1.49
CA ASN A 22 13.58 7.41 2.40
C ASN A 22 14.48 7.77 3.59
N ARG A 23 14.25 7.11 4.74
CA ARG A 23 14.96 7.35 6.01
C ARG A 23 16.45 7.00 5.97
N LEU A 24 16.88 6.25 4.96
CA LEU A 24 18.26 5.76 4.82
C LEU A 24 19.11 6.67 3.94
N GLY A 25 18.52 7.72 3.34
CA GLY A 25 19.23 8.61 2.43
C GLY A 25 19.70 7.93 1.14
N ILE A 26 19.08 6.81 0.74
CA ILE A 26 19.42 6.08 -0.47
C ILE A 26 19.04 6.93 -1.69
N THR A 27 19.96 7.05 -2.64
CA THR A 27 19.84 7.94 -3.81
C THR A 27 19.77 7.19 -5.14
N THR A 28 19.82 5.85 -5.12
CA THR A 28 19.72 5.03 -6.33
C THR A 28 18.53 4.09 -6.27
N GLN A 29 17.83 3.93 -7.39
CA GLN A 29 16.62 3.10 -7.46
C GLN A 29 16.92 1.63 -7.13
N ALA A 30 18.03 1.09 -7.63
CA ALA A 30 18.40 -0.31 -7.41
C ALA A 30 18.71 -0.62 -5.93
N GLU A 31 19.36 0.31 -5.23
CA GLU A 31 19.63 0.17 -3.81
C GLU A 31 18.35 0.32 -2.98
N LEU A 32 17.47 1.25 -3.36
CA LEU A 32 16.19 1.43 -2.68
C LEU A 32 15.33 0.16 -2.80
N GLU A 33 15.22 -0.41 -3.99
CA GLU A 33 14.48 -1.66 -4.23
C GLU A 33 15.01 -2.82 -3.38
N LYS A 34 16.35 -2.93 -3.27
CA LYS A 34 16.99 -3.96 -2.43
C LYS A 34 16.68 -3.74 -0.95
N ALA A 35 16.79 -2.50 -0.47
CA ALA A 35 16.49 -2.16 0.91
C ALA A 35 15.02 -2.42 1.23
N GLU A 36 14.10 -1.93 0.39
CA GLU A 36 12.65 -2.13 0.53
C GLU A 36 12.29 -3.61 0.60
N ALA A 37 12.80 -4.43 -0.32
CA ALA A 37 12.54 -5.87 -0.32
C ALA A 37 13.05 -6.55 0.96
N SER A 38 14.23 -6.14 1.46
CA SER A 38 14.81 -6.69 2.69
C SER A 38 14.00 -6.33 3.94
N PHE A 39 13.59 -5.06 4.09
CA PHE A 39 12.77 -4.65 5.23
C PHE A 39 11.37 -5.28 5.15
N ALA A 40 10.73 -5.21 3.98
CA ALA A 40 9.39 -5.74 3.79
C ALA A 40 9.33 -7.25 4.04
N SER A 41 10.29 -8.02 3.54
CA SER A 41 10.34 -9.48 3.78
C SER A 41 10.48 -9.82 5.26
N THR A 42 11.32 -9.10 6.00
CA THR A 42 11.47 -9.27 7.45
C THR A 42 10.17 -8.96 8.19
N ARG A 43 9.53 -7.83 7.89
CA ARG A 43 8.27 -7.43 8.52
C ARG A 43 7.10 -8.35 8.18
N LEU A 44 7.04 -8.85 6.94
CA LEU A 44 6.05 -9.83 6.53
C LEU A 44 6.25 -11.18 7.25
N TYR A 45 7.49 -11.60 7.47
CA TYR A 45 7.77 -12.79 8.28
C TYR A 45 7.28 -12.63 9.71
N GLU A 46 7.55 -11.47 10.34
CA GLU A 46 7.04 -11.15 11.68
C GLU A 46 5.50 -11.18 11.73
N LEU A 47 4.83 -10.55 10.77
CA LEU A 47 3.36 -10.55 10.66
C LEU A 47 2.77 -11.95 10.43
N PHE A 48 3.49 -12.83 9.75
CA PHE A 48 3.06 -14.21 9.56
C PHE A 48 3.11 -15.01 10.87
N GLN A 49 4.12 -14.76 11.73
CA GLN A 49 4.22 -15.39 13.04
C GLN A 49 3.25 -14.78 14.05
N THR A 50 3.10 -13.46 14.02
CA THR A 50 2.24 -12.72 14.95
C THR A 50 1.52 -11.63 14.17
N PRO A 51 0.33 -11.92 13.64
CA PRO A 51 -0.47 -10.94 12.93
C PRO A 51 -0.78 -9.74 13.81
N LEU A 52 -0.88 -8.56 13.18
CA LEU A 52 -1.42 -7.39 13.87
C LEU A 52 -2.88 -7.63 14.20
N GLU A 53 -3.26 -7.31 15.44
CA GLU A 53 -4.66 -7.26 15.83
C GLU A 53 -5.36 -6.10 15.13
N GLY A 54 -6.59 -6.34 14.68
CA GLY A 54 -7.42 -5.33 14.02
C GLY A 54 -8.72 -5.91 13.49
N ASN A 55 -9.54 -5.05 12.90
CA ASN A 55 -10.93 -5.38 12.53
C ASN A 55 -11.15 -5.48 11.01
N PHE A 56 -10.07 -5.66 10.25
CA PHE A 56 -10.08 -5.60 8.78
C PHE A 56 -10.79 -4.33 8.26
N ASP A 57 -10.49 -3.18 8.86
CA ASP A 57 -10.92 -1.87 8.41
C ASP A 57 -9.76 -1.09 7.76
N PHE A 58 -10.03 0.15 7.35
CA PHE A 58 -9.00 0.96 6.71
C PHE A 58 -7.87 1.37 7.67
N ASP A 59 -8.16 1.51 8.95
CA ASP A 59 -7.15 1.81 9.96
C ASP A 59 -6.21 0.62 10.18
N HIS A 60 -6.75 -0.60 10.16
CA HIS A 60 -5.97 -1.83 10.20
C HIS A 60 -5.07 -1.96 8.96
N LEU A 61 -5.58 -1.64 7.76
CA LEU A 61 -4.74 -1.63 6.55
C LEU A 61 -3.59 -0.60 6.65
N LYS A 62 -3.87 0.61 7.15
CA LYS A 62 -2.83 1.62 7.40
C LYS A 62 -1.81 1.14 8.44
N ALA A 63 -2.25 0.44 9.48
CA ALA A 63 -1.37 -0.13 10.50
C ALA A 63 -0.45 -1.22 9.90
N ILE A 64 -0.97 -2.10 9.06
CA ILE A 64 -0.18 -3.10 8.32
C ILE A 64 0.85 -2.40 7.43
N HIS A 65 0.43 -1.41 6.64
CA HIS A 65 1.34 -0.64 5.78
C HIS A 65 2.43 0.05 6.60
N ARG A 66 2.07 0.65 7.75
CA ARG A 66 3.06 1.24 8.67
C ARG A 66 4.05 0.19 9.13
N TYR A 67 3.58 -0.96 9.58
CA TYR A 67 4.44 -2.01 10.10
C TYR A 67 5.47 -2.51 9.08
N ILE A 68 5.04 -2.70 7.84
CA ILE A 68 5.90 -3.18 6.74
C ILE A 68 6.96 -2.15 6.37
N PHE A 69 6.62 -0.85 6.34
CA PHE A 69 7.46 0.19 5.74
C PHE A 69 8.03 1.24 6.71
N LYS A 70 7.75 1.14 8.02
CA LYS A 70 8.14 2.13 9.05
C LYS A 70 9.64 2.47 9.04
N ASP A 71 10.47 1.49 8.72
CA ASP A 71 11.93 1.61 8.75
C ASP A 71 12.48 2.36 7.53
N LEU A 72 11.71 2.45 6.45
CA LEU A 72 12.16 3.02 5.18
C LEU A 72 11.49 4.35 4.83
N TYR A 73 10.21 4.52 5.12
CA TYR A 73 9.44 5.69 4.68
C TYR A 73 8.83 6.46 5.85
N GLU A 74 8.93 7.79 5.82
CA GLU A 74 8.32 8.65 6.84
C GLU A 74 6.79 8.62 6.79
N TRP A 75 6.24 8.45 5.59
CA TRP A 75 4.83 8.39 5.30
C TRP A 75 4.23 6.99 5.48
N ALA A 76 4.95 6.03 6.07
CA ALA A 76 4.45 4.68 6.26
C ALA A 76 3.12 4.66 7.06
N GLY A 77 2.06 4.14 6.42
CA GLY A 77 0.70 4.09 6.96
C GLY A 77 -0.11 5.37 6.76
N GLN A 78 0.39 6.32 5.95
CA GLN A 78 -0.35 7.50 5.53
C GLN A 78 -1.05 7.28 4.18
N ILE A 79 -2.14 8.00 3.96
CA ILE A 79 -2.82 8.02 2.67
C ILE A 79 -2.01 8.89 1.72
N ARG A 80 -1.79 8.43 0.48
CA ARG A 80 -1.13 9.26 -0.54
C ARG A 80 -1.95 10.52 -0.83
N THR A 81 -1.24 11.58 -1.18
CA THR A 81 -1.81 12.90 -1.45
C THR A 81 -1.61 13.34 -2.91
N VAL A 82 -1.16 12.42 -3.76
CA VAL A 82 -0.97 12.59 -5.20
C VAL A 82 -1.60 11.43 -5.93
N ASP A 83 -1.95 11.61 -7.20
CA ASP A 83 -2.42 10.55 -8.07
C ASP A 83 -1.30 9.74 -8.69
N ILE A 84 -1.59 8.45 -8.87
CA ILE A 84 -0.64 7.48 -9.41
C ILE A 84 -1.30 6.61 -10.47
N ALA A 85 -0.49 6.16 -11.43
CA ALA A 85 -0.89 5.24 -12.48
C ALA A 85 0.16 4.15 -12.65
N LYS A 86 -0.25 2.97 -13.12
CA LYS A 86 0.64 1.86 -13.45
C LYS A 86 0.25 1.27 -14.80
N GLY A 87 1.20 1.23 -15.73
CA GLY A 87 0.96 0.68 -17.08
C GLY A 87 -0.13 1.41 -17.87
N GLY A 88 -0.29 2.72 -17.64
CA GLY A 88 -1.34 3.53 -18.27
C GLY A 88 -2.70 3.50 -17.54
N ASN A 89 -2.87 2.64 -16.55
CA ASN A 89 -4.09 2.58 -15.74
C ASN A 89 -3.95 3.45 -14.49
N SER A 90 -4.82 4.45 -14.36
CA SER A 90 -4.87 5.29 -13.16
C SER A 90 -5.55 4.56 -12.01
N PHE A 91 -5.03 4.72 -10.80
CA PHE A 91 -5.70 4.28 -9.58
C PHE A 91 -6.74 5.33 -9.13
N ALA A 92 -7.54 5.00 -8.11
CA ALA A 92 -8.55 5.92 -7.56
C ALA A 92 -7.96 7.29 -7.23
N HIS A 93 -8.65 8.38 -7.53
CA HIS A 93 -8.14 9.73 -7.22
C HIS A 93 -7.89 9.87 -5.71
N HIS A 94 -6.77 10.49 -5.30
CA HIS A 94 -6.30 10.46 -3.91
C HIS A 94 -7.33 11.00 -2.90
N ILE A 95 -8.08 12.04 -3.29
CA ILE A 95 -9.16 12.64 -2.50
C ILE A 95 -10.32 11.67 -2.19
N HIS A 96 -10.47 10.60 -2.98
CA HIS A 96 -11.55 9.63 -2.82
C HIS A 96 -11.12 8.36 -2.10
N ILE A 97 -9.83 8.19 -1.78
CA ILE A 97 -9.32 6.96 -1.17
C ILE A 97 -10.05 6.63 0.13
N GLU A 98 -10.22 7.62 1.01
CA GLU A 98 -10.83 7.37 2.32
C GLU A 98 -12.31 6.97 2.19
N THR A 99 -13.06 7.66 1.34
CA THR A 99 -14.48 7.34 1.08
C THR A 99 -14.64 5.97 0.44
N ALA A 100 -13.81 5.66 -0.56
CA ALA A 100 -13.83 4.36 -1.23
C ALA A 100 -13.44 3.22 -0.27
N ALA A 101 -12.41 3.44 0.56
CA ALA A 101 -11.99 2.46 1.56
C ALA A 101 -13.12 2.20 2.58
N LYS A 102 -13.77 3.24 3.10
CA LYS A 102 -14.93 3.09 4.01
C LYS A 102 -16.02 2.22 3.38
N PHE A 103 -16.36 2.46 2.11
CA PHE A 103 -17.36 1.64 1.40
C PHE A 103 -16.93 0.17 1.30
N ILE A 104 -15.69 -0.10 0.88
CA ILE A 104 -15.16 -1.47 0.72
C ILE A 104 -15.15 -2.21 2.06
N PHE A 105 -14.63 -1.61 3.12
CA PHE A 105 -14.49 -2.27 4.41
C PHE A 105 -15.83 -2.43 5.15
N ASN A 106 -16.77 -1.49 4.99
CA ASN A 106 -18.12 -1.69 5.49
C ASN A 106 -18.81 -2.87 4.81
N LYS A 107 -18.68 -2.97 3.47
CA LYS A 107 -19.21 -4.12 2.73
C LYS A 107 -18.59 -5.43 3.20
N LEU A 108 -17.28 -5.46 3.45
CA LEU A 108 -16.60 -6.66 3.98
C LEU A 108 -17.16 -7.06 5.36
N ALA A 109 -17.42 -6.09 6.23
CA ALA A 109 -18.04 -6.33 7.53
C ALA A 109 -19.47 -6.86 7.40
N ASP A 110 -20.28 -6.30 6.50
CA ASP A 110 -21.64 -6.76 6.20
C ASP A 110 -21.65 -8.20 5.66
N GLU A 111 -20.62 -8.58 4.90
CA GLU A 111 -20.37 -9.95 4.43
C GLU A 111 -19.74 -10.86 5.49
N ARG A 112 -19.76 -10.45 6.77
CA ARG A 112 -19.19 -11.18 7.92
C ARG A 112 -17.72 -11.56 7.72
N PHE A 113 -16.95 -10.68 7.10
CA PHE A 113 -15.54 -10.91 6.78
C PHE A 113 -15.32 -12.20 5.96
N LEU A 114 -16.31 -12.57 5.14
CA LEU A 114 -16.31 -13.79 4.32
C LEU A 114 -16.27 -15.10 5.14
N ILE A 115 -16.49 -15.03 6.46
CA ILE A 115 -16.42 -16.17 7.37
C ILE A 115 -17.63 -17.08 7.14
N GLY A 116 -17.36 -18.34 6.83
CA GLY A 116 -18.37 -19.37 6.59
C GLY A 116 -18.82 -19.48 5.14
N MET A 117 -18.23 -18.72 4.22
CA MET A 117 -18.46 -18.90 2.79
C MET A 117 -17.90 -20.25 2.31
N SER A 118 -18.56 -20.84 1.31
CA SER A 118 -17.98 -21.98 0.60
C SER A 118 -16.73 -21.53 -0.17
N LYS A 119 -15.86 -22.49 -0.51
CA LYS A 119 -14.66 -22.19 -1.31
C LYS A 119 -15.01 -21.55 -2.67
N SER A 120 -16.10 -21.98 -3.31
CA SER A 120 -16.56 -21.40 -4.58
C SER A 120 -17.06 -19.96 -4.43
N ASP A 121 -17.81 -19.68 -3.36
CA ASP A 121 -18.35 -18.34 -3.11
C ASP A 121 -17.25 -17.37 -2.70
N PHE A 122 -16.28 -17.83 -1.91
CA PHE A 122 -15.10 -17.04 -1.60
C PHE A 122 -14.36 -16.63 -2.89
N TYR A 123 -14.11 -17.56 -3.81
CA TYR A 123 -13.43 -17.23 -5.07
C TYR A 123 -14.23 -16.32 -6.00
N SER A 124 -15.56 -16.42 -6.02
CA SER A 124 -16.38 -15.56 -6.87
C SER A 124 -16.34 -14.10 -6.37
N THR A 125 -16.26 -13.87 -5.06
CA THR A 125 -16.09 -12.53 -4.46
C THR A 125 -14.81 -11.83 -4.93
N PHE A 126 -13.70 -12.56 -5.13
CA PHE A 126 -12.42 -11.99 -5.61
C PHE A 126 -12.27 -11.95 -7.13
N ARG A 127 -13.27 -12.43 -7.90
CA ARG A 127 -13.23 -12.46 -9.38
C ARG A 127 -13.79 -11.21 -10.06
N LEU A 128 -14.13 -10.16 -9.31
CA LEU A 128 -14.67 -8.93 -9.86
C LEU A 128 -13.56 -7.89 -10.04
N GLY A 129 -13.12 -7.72 -11.30
CA GLY A 129 -12.13 -6.75 -11.77
C GLY A 129 -11.53 -7.19 -13.10
#